data_AF-D8FVH1-F1
#
_entry.id   AF-D8FVH1-F1
#
_cell.length_a   1.000
_cell.length_b   1.000
_cell.length_c   1.000
_cell.angle_alpha   90.00
_cell.angle_beta   90.00
_cell.angle_gamma   90.00
#
_symmetry.space_group_name_H-M   'P 1'
#
loop_
_entity.id
_entity.type
_entity.pdbx_description
1 polymer ?
#
loop_
_entity_poly.entity_id
_entity_poly.type
_entity_poly.pdbx_seq_one_letter_code
_entity_poly.pdbx_strand_id
1 'polypeptide(L)' 'MIDHDRLFKELLTTFFVEFLELFFPEVARYLEPSTLEFLDKEVFTDIT' A
#
# COMPACT_ATOMS: atom_id res chain seq x y z
N MET A 1 -23.88 8.66 -4.83
CA MET A 1 -22.68 9.35 -4.32
C MET A 1 -21.60 8.28 -4.30
N ILE A 2 -20.56 8.42 -5.11
CA ILE A 2 -19.52 7.39 -5.22
C ILE A 2 -18.64 7.48 -3.97
N ASP A 3 -18.44 6.35 -3.29
CA ASP A 3 -17.55 6.25 -2.13
C ASP A 3 -16.09 6.24 -2.61
N HIS A 4 -15.60 7.42 -2.97
CA HIS A 4 -14.27 7.61 -3.56
C HIS A 4 -13.16 7.11 -2.64
N ASP A 5 -13.29 7.32 -1.32
CA ASP A 5 -12.33 6.83 -0.33
C ASP A 5 -12.23 5.29 -0.33
N ARG A 6 -13.38 4.60 -0.38
CA ARG A 6 -13.42 3.14 -0.44
C ARG A 6 -12.78 2.63 -1.74
N LEU A 7 -13.17 3.21 -2.88
CA LEU A 7 -12.65 2.79 -4.18
C LEU A 7 -11.15 3.07 -4.32
N PHE A 8 -10.67 4.19 -3.76
CA PHE A 8 -9.26 4.53 -3.78
C PHE A 8 -8.44 3.56 -2.92
N LYS A 9 -8.94 3.21 -1.73
CA LYS A 9 -8.32 2.17 -0.89
C LYS A 9 -8.28 0.82 -1.61
N GLU A 10 -9.39 0.40 -2.22
CA GLU A 10 -9.49 -0.85 -2.96
C GLU A 10 -8.53 -0.89 -4.15
N LEU A 11 -8.41 0.21 -4.90
CA LEU A 11 -7.45 0.34 -5.99
C LEU A 11 -6.01 0.23 -5.50
N LEU A 12 -5.65 0.95 -4.43
CA LEU A 12 -4.31 0.87 -3.86
C LEU A 12 -4.00 -0.54 -3.35
N THR A 13 -4.86 -1.15 -2.54
CA THR A 13 -4.59 -2.48 -1.96
C THR A 13 -4.52 -3.58 -3.00
N THR A 14 -5.22 -3.41 -4.13
CA THR A 14 -5.23 -4.41 -5.22
C THR A 14 -4.02 -4.26 -6.13
N PHE A 15 -3.62 -3.03 -6.46
CA PHE A 15 -2.62 -2.76 -7.50
C PHE A 15 -1.28 -2.22 -6.98
N PHE A 16 -1.04 -2.26 -5.66
CA PHE A 16 0.15 -1.66 -5.06
C PHE A 16 1.45 -2.29 -5.56
N VAL A 17 1.47 -3.61 -5.70
CA VAL A 17 2.67 -4.35 -6.13
C VAL A 17 2.95 -4.05 -7.60
N GLU A 18 1.95 -4.11 -8.47
CA GLU A 18 2.13 -3.77 -9.89
C GLU A 18 2.55 -2.31 -10.08
N PHE A 19 2.05 -1.40 -9.24
CA PHE A 19 2.51 -0.02 -9.22
C PHE A 19 4.01 0.07 -8.87
N LEU A 20 4.45 -0.61 -7.81
CA LEU A 20 5.87 -0.61 -7.44
C LEU A 20 6.74 -1.26 -8.51
N GLU A 21 6.29 -2.32 -9.17
CA GLU A 21 7.05 -2.94 -10.27
C GLU A 21 7.22 -2.01 -11.47
N LEU A 22 6.19 -1.22 -11.81
CA LEU A 22 6.20 -0.31 -12.95
C LEU A 22 7.00 0.97 -12.68
N PHE A 23 6.91 1.52 -11.46
CA PHE A 23 7.48 2.83 -11.13
C PHE A 23 8.76 2.74 -10.28
N PHE A 24 8.94 1.68 -9.50
CA PHE A 24 10.04 1.49 -8.55
C PHE A 24 10.60 0.05 -8.60
N PRO A 25 11.06 -0.43 -9.78
CA PRO A 25 11.43 -1.83 -9.97
C PRO A 25 12.54 -2.29 -9.02
N GLU A 26 13.46 -1.41 -8.63
CA GLU A 26 14.51 -1.73 -7.65
C GLU A 26 13.94 -1.99 -6.26
N VAL A 27 12.91 -1.25 -5.84
CA VAL A 27 12.24 -1.43 -4.54
C VAL A 27 11.39 -2.71 -4.57
N ALA A 28 10.67 -2.93 -5.67
CA ALA A 28 9.85 -4.13 -5.86
C ALA A 28 10.68 -5.42 -5.75
N ARG A 29 11.96 -5.41 -6.14
CA ARG A 29 12.86 -6.57 -6.00
C ARG A 29 13.16 -6.97 -4.56
N TYR A 30 13.03 -6.06 -3.61
CA TYR A 30 13.21 -6.33 -2.17
C TYR A 30 11.89 -6.61 -1.47
N LEU A 31 10.76 -6.44 -2.17
CA LEU A 31 9.44 -6.69 -1.64
C LEU A 31 9.13 -8.19 -1.72
N GLU A 32 8.65 -8.77 -0.61
CA GLU A 32 8.03 -10.09 -0.59
C GLU A 32 6.51 -9.86 -0.56
N PRO A 33 5.77 -10.05 -1.67
CA PRO A 33 4.34 -9.73 -1.74
C PRO A 33 3.52 -10.49 -0.68
N SER A 34 3.96 -11.70 -0.32
CA SER A 34 3.33 -12.57 0.67
C SER A 34 3.32 -11.98 2.09
N THR A 35 4.20 -11.02 2.37
CA THR A 35 4.35 -10.38 3.69
C THR A 35 3.88 -8.93 3.71
N LEU A 36 3.29 -8.45 2.60
CA LEU A 36 2.79 -7.09 2.51
C LEU A 36 1.57 -6.91 3.41
N GLU A 37 1.72 -6.05 4.44
CA GLU A 37 0.63 -5.64 5.31
C GLU A 37 0.38 -4.13 5.15
N PHE A 38 -0.85 -3.77 4.79
CA PHE A 38 -1.25 -2.36 4.75
C PHE A 38 -1.60 -1.91 6.17
N LEU A 39 -0.76 -1.05 6.72
CA LEU A 39 -1.03 -0.42 8.02
C LEU A 39 -2.18 0.58 7.86
N ASP A 40 -3.20 0.46 8.72
CA ASP A 40 -4.30 1.42 8.73
C ASP A 40 -3.83 2.78 9.29
N LYS A 41 -4.59 3.84 8.98
CA LYS A 41 -4.21 5.21 9.34
C LYS A 41 -4.27 5.40 10.85
N GLU A 42 -3.09 5.34 11.49
CA GLU A 42 -2.61 6.05 12.68
C GLU A 42 -1.63 5.16 13.47
N VAL A 43 -0.36 5.12 13.03
CA VAL A 43 0.71 4.63 13.90
C VAL A 43 1.07 5.77 14.84
N PHE A 44 0.36 5.88 15.97
CA PHE A 44 0.83 6.69 17.10
C PHE A 44 2.11 6.06 17.61
N THR A 45 3.25 6.56 17.15
CA THR A 45 4.52 6.33 17.82
C THR A 45 4.55 7.28 19.01
N ASP A 46 3.93 6.86 20.13
CA ASP A 46 4.17 7.48 21.43
C ASP A 46 5.64 7.28 21.80
N ILE A 47 6.51 8.15 21.27
CA ILE A 47 7.87 8.30 21.76
C ILE A 47 7.78 9.27 22.94
N THR A 48 7.61 8.72 24.14
CA THR A 48 7.88 9.43 25.40
C THR A 48 9.37 9.43 25.69
#